data_AF-A0A934DZ59-F1
#
_entry.id   AF-A0A934DZ59-F1
#
_cell.length_a   1.000
_cell.length_b   1.000
_cell.length_c   1.000
_cell.angle_alpha   90.00
_cell.angle_beta   90.00
_cell.angle_gamma   90.00
#
_symmetry.space_group_name_H-M   'P 1'
#
loop_
_entity.id
_entity.type
_entity.pdbx_description
1 polymer ?
#
loop_
_entity_poly.entity_id
_entity_poly.type
_entity_poly.pdbx_seq_one_letter_code
_entity_poly.pdbx_strand_id
1 'polypeptide(L)'
;MPPLPERSQDLQADDDLTADFRPRKRGGFSLALTFLGLVLAAFLLFDLRDDVSYWVARSQPVDLGASGAYRFDRVADNVLATIQGSPGPVASRFKHLDRRFEIVAFRGTPVLVRRELRGPEPSSSPGRPSPPPDQTPFIATGRLLKDTSIFEYSEAFRTLVERGEAAPLDEHLWVLLDGEKPLTGWRTPALLLALLGLLGLNAFALTRFFRRKAHAEKLHE
;
A
#
# COMPACT_ATOMS: atom_id res chain seq x y z
N MET A 1 36.66 -33.54 73.35
CA MET A 1 36.80 -32.99 71.99
C MET A 1 36.06 -33.91 71.05
N PRO A 2 34.85 -33.55 70.59
CA PRO A 2 34.14 -34.31 69.58
C PRO A 2 34.70 -33.98 68.17
N PRO A 3 34.75 -34.95 67.24
CA PRO A 3 35.13 -34.70 65.86
C PRO A 3 34.00 -33.93 65.13
N LEU A 4 34.39 -32.97 64.31
CA LEU A 4 33.48 -32.21 63.43
C LEU A 4 32.94 -33.12 62.31
N PRO A 5 31.65 -32.98 61.91
CA PRO A 5 31.10 -33.73 60.79
C PRO A 5 31.68 -33.26 59.44
N GLU A 6 32.01 -34.24 58.61
CA GLU A 6 32.45 -34.08 57.22
C GLU A 6 31.41 -33.30 56.39
N ARG A 7 31.84 -32.15 55.89
CA ARG A 7 31.08 -31.25 55.03
C ARG A 7 31.55 -31.41 53.57
N SER A 8 31.34 -32.59 52.99
CA SER A 8 31.89 -32.94 51.66
C SER A 8 30.89 -33.53 50.67
N GLN A 9 29.57 -33.59 50.97
CA GLN A 9 28.59 -34.19 50.04
C GLN A 9 27.66 -33.21 49.30
N ASP A 10 27.65 -31.92 49.64
CA ASP A 10 26.68 -30.97 49.05
C ASP A 10 27.13 -30.29 47.74
N LEU A 11 28.30 -30.62 47.20
CA LEU A 11 28.86 -29.95 46.00
C LEU A 11 28.78 -30.75 44.70
N GLN A 12 28.20 -31.96 44.72
CA GLN A 12 28.10 -32.81 43.51
C GLN A 12 26.68 -32.91 42.93
N ALA A 13 25.67 -32.28 43.53
CA ALA A 13 24.29 -32.36 43.04
C ALA A 13 23.89 -31.26 42.03
N ASP A 14 24.73 -30.23 41.83
CA ASP A 14 24.38 -29.09 40.96
C ASP A 14 24.92 -29.20 39.51
N ASP A 15 25.78 -30.18 39.20
CA ASP A 15 26.35 -30.33 37.84
C ASP A 15 25.45 -31.09 36.86
N ASP A 16 24.45 -31.85 37.34
CA ASP A 16 23.57 -32.68 36.50
C ASP A 16 22.37 -31.94 35.88
N LEU A 17 22.18 -30.64 36.17
CA LEU A 17 21.06 -29.84 35.62
C LEU A 17 21.40 -29.05 34.34
N THR A 18 22.62 -29.18 33.80
CA THR A 18 23.04 -28.40 32.62
C THR A 18 23.00 -29.16 31.29
N ALA A 19 22.69 -30.45 31.28
CA ALA A 19 22.89 -31.31 30.11
C ALA A 19 21.61 -31.93 29.54
N ASP A 20 20.76 -31.14 28.86
CA ASP A 20 20.15 -31.60 27.57
C ASP A 20 19.43 -30.48 26.81
N PHE A 21 20.08 -29.33 26.55
CA PHE A 21 19.66 -28.47 25.43
C PHE A 21 20.14 -29.08 24.12
N ARG A 22 19.62 -30.26 23.73
CA ARG A 22 19.79 -30.76 22.37
C ARG A 22 19.25 -29.70 21.42
N PRO A 23 20.06 -29.16 20.48
CA PRO A 23 19.52 -28.28 19.46
C PRO A 23 18.56 -29.10 18.61
N ARG A 24 17.27 -29.05 18.96
CA ARG A 24 16.16 -29.59 18.17
C ARG A 24 16.39 -29.13 16.73
N LYS A 25 16.28 -30.06 15.78
CA LYS A 25 16.35 -29.89 14.32
C LYS A 25 15.50 -28.69 13.83
N ARG A 26 15.97 -27.46 14.04
CA ARG A 26 15.31 -26.19 13.66
C ARG A 26 15.56 -25.82 12.19
N GLY A 27 16.35 -26.63 11.47
CA GLY A 27 16.76 -26.34 10.09
C GLY A 27 15.63 -26.35 9.06
N GLY A 28 14.60 -27.18 9.23
CA GLY A 28 13.50 -27.28 8.25
C GLY A 28 12.52 -26.10 8.30
N PHE A 29 12.15 -25.68 9.51
CA PHE A 29 11.22 -24.55 9.72
C PHE A 29 11.81 -23.23 9.21
N SER A 30 13.13 -23.05 9.38
CA SER A 30 13.83 -21.87 8.86
C SER A 30 13.78 -21.77 7.33
N LEU A 31 13.87 -22.91 6.62
CA LEU A 31 13.87 -22.91 5.15
C LEU A 31 12.50 -22.54 4.57
N ALA A 32 11.44 -23.14 5.11
CA ALA A 32 10.07 -22.87 4.69
C ALA A 32 9.70 -21.39 4.91
N LEU A 33 10.10 -20.82 6.06
CA LEU A 33 9.87 -19.42 6.36
C LEU A 33 10.63 -18.48 5.41
N THR A 34 11.89 -18.77 5.10
CA THR A 34 12.68 -17.99 4.12
C THR A 34 12.06 -18.05 2.73
N PHE A 35 11.59 -19.22 2.29
CA PHE A 35 10.92 -19.35 1.01
C PHE A 35 9.60 -18.57 0.97
N LEU A 36 8.77 -18.69 2.01
CA LEU A 36 7.53 -17.93 2.13
C LEU A 36 7.79 -16.42 2.12
N GLY A 37 8.80 -15.96 2.87
CA GLY A 37 9.22 -14.56 2.88
C GLY A 37 9.66 -14.06 1.50
N LEU A 38 10.36 -14.90 0.73
CA LEU A 38 10.77 -14.57 -0.64
C LEU A 38 9.57 -14.46 -1.59
N VAL A 39 8.63 -15.42 -1.54
CA VAL A 39 7.41 -15.39 -2.35
C VAL A 39 6.56 -14.16 -2.00
N LEU A 40 6.37 -13.87 -0.71
CA LEU A 40 5.61 -12.71 -0.26
C LEU A 40 6.28 -11.39 -0.68
N ALA A 41 7.60 -11.27 -0.52
CA ALA A 41 8.32 -10.07 -0.95
C ALA A 41 8.23 -9.86 -2.47
N ALA A 42 8.34 -10.92 -3.26
CA ALA A 42 8.18 -10.86 -4.71
C ALA A 42 6.75 -10.46 -5.11
N PHE A 43 5.74 -11.02 -4.44
CA PHE A 43 4.34 -10.66 -4.65
C PHE A 43 4.08 -9.17 -4.34
N LEU A 44 4.57 -8.67 -3.21
CA LEU A 44 4.43 -7.26 -2.83
C LEU A 44 5.20 -6.32 -3.76
N LEU A 45 6.35 -6.72 -4.29
CA LEU A 45 7.06 -5.95 -5.32
C LEU A 45 6.28 -5.87 -6.63
N PHE A 46 5.62 -6.97 -7.00
CA PHE A 46 4.76 -7.00 -8.17
C PHE A 46 3.55 -6.08 -7.99
N ASP A 47 2.92 -6.06 -6.80
CA ASP A 47 1.82 -5.15 -6.47
C ASP A 47 2.28 -3.68 -6.47
N LEU A 48 3.45 -3.40 -5.91
CA LEU A 48 4.04 -2.05 -5.86
C LEU A 48 4.50 -1.51 -7.23
N ARG A 49 4.49 -2.33 -8.29
CA ARG A 49 5.02 -1.95 -9.61
C ARG A 49 4.33 -0.72 -10.20
N ASP A 50 3.01 -0.60 -10.01
CA ASP A 50 2.22 0.46 -10.63
C ASP A 50 2.49 1.80 -9.92
N ASP A 51 2.61 1.78 -8.59
CA ASP A 51 3.05 2.92 -7.79
C ASP A 51 4.47 3.36 -8.10
N VAL A 52 5.39 2.40 -8.28
CA VAL A 52 6.77 2.71 -8.68
C VAL A 52 6.76 3.31 -10.07
N SER A 53 6.06 2.72 -11.04
CA SER A 53 6.00 3.23 -12.41
C SER A 53 5.44 4.65 -12.48
N TYR A 54 4.42 4.98 -11.68
CA TYR A 54 3.92 6.34 -11.53
C TYR A 54 4.94 7.25 -10.88
N TRP A 55 5.59 6.79 -9.81
CA TRP A 55 6.57 7.58 -9.09
C TRP A 55 7.74 7.99 -10.00
N VAL A 56 8.20 7.12 -10.91
CA VAL A 56 9.24 7.46 -11.92
C VAL A 56 8.68 8.10 -13.20
N ALA A 57 7.36 8.26 -13.33
CA ALA A 57 6.74 8.80 -14.53
C ALA A 57 7.11 10.28 -14.76
N ARG A 58 6.92 10.73 -16.01
CA ARG A 58 7.16 12.13 -16.39
C ARG A 58 6.24 13.07 -15.61
N SER A 59 6.78 14.20 -15.18
CA SER A 59 6.03 15.23 -14.44
C SER A 59 5.19 16.16 -15.33
N GLN A 60 5.09 15.90 -16.63
CA GLN A 60 4.23 16.69 -17.52
C GLN A 60 2.80 16.15 -17.44
N PRO A 61 1.82 16.96 -16.98
CA PRO A 61 0.45 16.50 -16.87
C PRO A 61 -0.20 16.36 -18.25
N VAL A 62 -0.99 15.31 -18.42
CA VAL A 62 -1.91 15.15 -19.54
C VAL A 62 -3.11 16.06 -19.30
N ASP A 63 -3.31 17.04 -20.19
CA ASP A 63 -4.46 17.93 -20.14
C ASP A 63 -5.71 17.25 -20.72
N LEU A 64 -6.69 16.99 -19.84
CA LEU A 64 -8.00 16.42 -20.18
C LEU A 64 -9.01 17.50 -20.59
N GLY A 65 -8.62 18.77 -20.53
CA GLY A 65 -9.42 19.92 -20.92
C GLY A 65 -10.30 20.47 -19.81
N ALA A 66 -11.23 21.34 -20.23
CA ALA A 66 -12.14 22.08 -19.38
C ALA A 66 -13.59 21.93 -19.86
N SER A 67 -14.54 22.43 -19.08
CA SER A 67 -15.97 22.45 -19.42
C SER A 67 -16.21 22.91 -20.86
N GLY A 68 -16.79 22.03 -21.68
CA GLY A 68 -17.10 22.28 -23.09
C GLY A 68 -16.01 21.89 -24.10
N ALA A 69 -14.82 21.50 -23.65
CA ALA A 69 -13.69 21.11 -24.50
C ALA A 69 -12.88 19.95 -23.89
N TYR A 70 -13.57 18.93 -23.38
CA TYR A 70 -12.92 17.75 -22.80
C TYR A 70 -12.27 16.85 -23.86
N ARG A 71 -11.12 16.26 -23.50
CA ARG A 71 -10.29 15.40 -24.36
C ARG A 71 -10.12 14.02 -23.74
N PHE A 72 -11.21 13.26 -23.67
CA PHE A 72 -11.18 11.93 -23.07
C PHE A 72 -10.49 10.88 -23.95
N ASP A 73 -10.19 11.20 -25.20
CA ASP A 73 -9.32 10.44 -26.09
C ASP A 73 -7.88 10.30 -25.56
N ARG A 74 -7.47 11.18 -24.63
CA ARG A 74 -6.13 11.21 -24.03
C ARG A 74 -6.06 10.56 -22.66
N VAL A 75 -7.18 10.02 -22.18
CA VAL A 75 -7.24 9.37 -20.88
C VAL A 75 -6.40 8.09 -20.91
N ALA A 76 -5.55 7.94 -19.91
CA ALA A 76 -4.72 6.76 -19.72
C ALA A 76 -4.69 6.42 -18.23
N ASP A 77 -4.51 5.14 -17.92
CA ASP A 77 -4.35 4.70 -16.54
C ASP A 77 -2.96 5.02 -16.02
N ASN A 78 -2.92 5.35 -14.73
CA ASN A 78 -1.71 5.58 -13.98
C ASN A 78 -0.82 6.72 -14.52
N VAL A 79 -1.43 7.84 -14.95
CA VAL A 79 -0.72 9.02 -15.46
C VAL A 79 -0.99 10.28 -14.64
N LEU A 80 -0.08 11.25 -14.70
CA LEU A 80 -0.34 12.57 -14.16
C LEU A 80 -1.28 13.30 -15.13
N ALA A 81 -2.43 13.76 -14.66
CA ALA A 81 -3.42 14.47 -15.47
C ALA A 81 -3.92 15.74 -14.80
N THR A 82 -4.40 16.67 -15.62
CA THR A 82 -5.06 17.90 -15.19
C THR A 82 -6.41 17.99 -15.86
N ILE A 83 -7.43 18.38 -15.09
CA ILE A 83 -8.79 18.58 -15.57
C ILE A 83 -9.42 19.77 -14.86
N GLN A 84 -10.22 20.55 -15.59
CA GLN A 84 -10.98 21.66 -15.05
C GLN A 84 -12.47 21.40 -15.20
N GLY A 85 -13.24 21.65 -14.14
CA GLY A 85 -14.67 21.41 -14.19
C GLY A 85 -15.41 21.93 -12.97
N SER A 86 -16.73 21.83 -13.05
CA SER A 86 -17.63 22.07 -11.93
C SER A 86 -18.03 20.73 -11.33
N PRO A 87 -17.91 20.54 -10.00
CA PRO A 87 -18.33 19.30 -9.39
C PRO A 87 -19.86 19.20 -9.31
N GLY A 88 -20.36 17.97 -9.22
CA GLY A 88 -21.76 17.64 -8.97
C GLY A 88 -22.22 18.06 -7.57
N PRO A 89 -23.54 18.15 -7.33
CA PRO A 89 -24.09 18.45 -6.01
C PRO A 89 -23.93 17.32 -4.97
N VAL A 90 -23.40 16.15 -5.35
CA VAL A 90 -23.16 15.02 -4.43
C VAL A 90 -21.67 14.73 -4.32
N ALA A 91 -21.23 14.41 -3.11
CA ALA A 91 -19.90 13.89 -2.82
C ALA A 91 -20.00 12.60 -1.99
N SER A 92 -19.03 11.71 -2.17
CA SER A 92 -18.74 10.64 -1.22
C SER A 92 -17.60 11.08 -0.31
N ARG A 93 -17.81 11.07 1.01
CA ARG A 93 -16.82 11.52 2.00
C ARG A 93 -16.36 10.34 2.84
N PHE A 94 -15.06 10.25 3.08
CA PHE A 94 -14.47 9.21 3.92
C PHE A 94 -13.23 9.71 4.65
N LYS A 95 -12.83 8.96 5.69
CA LYS A 95 -11.65 9.23 6.49
C LYS A 95 -10.61 8.13 6.25
N HIS A 96 -9.37 8.51 5.98
CA HIS A 96 -8.26 7.58 5.80
C HIS A 96 -7.00 8.15 6.46
N LEU A 97 -6.39 7.39 7.38
CA LEU A 97 -5.18 7.78 8.13
C LEU A 97 -5.27 9.18 8.75
N ASP A 98 -6.37 9.44 9.46
CA ASP A 98 -6.71 10.73 10.08
C ASP A 98 -6.94 11.92 9.13
N ARG A 99 -6.79 11.70 7.82
CA ARG A 99 -7.14 12.68 6.79
C ARG A 99 -8.55 12.43 6.28
N ARG A 100 -9.18 13.48 5.79
CA ARG A 100 -10.53 13.40 5.23
C ARG A 100 -10.48 13.70 3.76
N PHE A 101 -11.20 12.89 3.02
CA PHE A 101 -11.25 12.98 1.57
C PHE A 101 -12.70 13.10 1.14
N GLU A 102 -12.89 13.78 0.03
CA GLU A 102 -14.15 13.71 -0.70
C GLU A 102 -13.90 13.39 -2.16
N ILE A 103 -14.76 12.54 -2.70
CA ILE A 103 -14.83 12.20 -4.12
C ILE A 103 -16.07 12.88 -4.68
N VAL A 104 -15.84 13.74 -5.67
CA VAL A 104 -16.89 14.45 -6.41
C VAL A 104 -16.81 14.08 -7.88
N ALA A 105 -17.96 13.96 -8.54
CA ALA A 105 -18.00 13.80 -9.99
C ALA A 105 -17.89 15.17 -10.67
N PHE A 106 -17.13 15.29 -11.75
CA PHE A 106 -17.22 16.45 -12.63
C PHE A 106 -18.43 16.30 -13.55
N ARG A 107 -19.28 17.33 -13.57
CA ARG A 107 -20.58 17.27 -14.26
C ARG A 107 -20.42 16.92 -15.73
N GLY A 108 -21.15 15.89 -16.17
CA GLY A 108 -21.15 15.45 -17.57
C GLY A 108 -19.83 14.81 -18.02
N THR A 109 -19.03 14.31 -17.08
CA THR A 109 -17.75 13.64 -17.38
C THR A 109 -17.67 12.26 -16.71
N PRO A 110 -16.83 11.36 -17.22
CA PRO A 110 -16.50 10.09 -16.56
C PRO A 110 -15.44 10.23 -15.46
N VAL A 111 -15.03 11.46 -15.13
CA VAL A 111 -13.92 11.74 -14.21
C VAL A 111 -14.47 12.16 -12.85
N LEU A 112 -14.04 11.42 -11.84
CA LEU A 112 -14.24 11.68 -10.44
C LEU A 112 -12.96 12.32 -9.89
N VAL A 113 -13.08 13.22 -8.92
CA VAL A 113 -11.93 13.89 -8.31
C VAL A 113 -11.95 13.61 -6.81
N ARG A 114 -10.89 12.96 -6.32
CA ARG A 114 -10.63 12.78 -4.89
C ARG A 114 -9.79 13.97 -4.40
N ARG A 115 -10.36 14.82 -3.55
CA ARG A 115 -9.65 15.94 -2.92
C ARG A 115 -9.60 15.81 -1.40
N GLU A 116 -8.54 16.33 -0.80
CA GLU A 116 -8.38 16.38 0.66
C GLU A 116 -9.18 17.55 1.24
N LEU A 117 -10.00 17.28 2.26
CA LEU A 117 -10.78 18.28 2.98
C LEU A 117 -9.97 18.87 4.13
N ARG A 118 -9.47 20.10 3.93
CA ARG A 118 -8.80 20.88 5.00
C ARG A 118 -9.85 21.60 5.86
N GLY A 119 -9.78 21.45 7.18
CA GLY A 119 -10.62 22.18 8.14
C GLY A 119 -11.35 21.28 9.15
N PRO A 120 -12.23 21.82 10.00
CA PRO A 120 -13.11 21.02 10.86
C PRO A 120 -14.15 20.27 10.01
N GLU A 121 -14.78 19.25 10.57
CA GLU A 121 -15.92 18.58 9.92
C GLU A 121 -17.07 19.58 9.88
N PRO A 122 -17.68 19.84 8.70
CA PRO A 122 -18.89 20.64 8.70
C PRO A 122 -19.86 19.93 9.63
N SER A 123 -20.35 20.63 10.65
CA SER A 123 -21.12 20.06 11.75
C SER A 123 -22.31 19.27 11.21
N SER A 124 -22.14 17.96 11.02
CA SER A 124 -23.22 17.03 10.77
C SER A 124 -23.90 16.82 12.11
N SER A 125 -24.85 17.69 12.44
CA SER A 125 -25.73 17.42 13.56
C SER A 125 -26.42 16.07 13.31
N PRO A 126 -26.54 15.20 14.33
CA PRO A 126 -27.24 13.92 14.17
C PRO A 126 -28.61 14.14 13.52
N GLY A 127 -28.87 13.45 12.40
CA GLY A 127 -30.11 13.56 11.63
C GLY A 127 -30.15 14.65 10.54
N ARG A 128 -29.09 15.45 10.35
CA ARG A 128 -29.00 16.42 9.25
C ARG A 128 -28.16 15.82 8.10
N PRO A 129 -28.62 15.89 6.84
CA PRO A 129 -27.81 15.47 5.71
C PRO A 129 -26.50 16.25 5.67
N SER A 130 -25.42 15.58 5.25
CA SER A 130 -24.14 16.22 4.98
C SER A 130 -24.34 17.40 4.03
N PRO A 131 -23.68 18.55 4.26
CA PRO A 131 -23.81 19.68 3.34
C PRO A 131 -23.25 19.31 1.97
N PRO A 132 -23.80 19.88 0.89
CA PRO A 132 -23.30 19.65 -0.45
C PRO A 132 -21.81 20.04 -0.56
N PRO A 133 -21.06 19.43 -1.49
CA PRO A 133 -19.71 19.87 -1.79
C PRO A 133 -19.72 21.30 -2.36
N ASP A 134 -18.60 22.00 -2.23
CA ASP A 134 -18.39 23.27 -2.91
C ASP A 134 -18.48 23.05 -4.43
N GLN A 135 -19.42 23.77 -5.07
CA GLN A 135 -19.74 23.68 -6.50
C GLN A 135 -18.96 24.69 -7.35
N THR A 136 -18.07 25.48 -6.76
CA THR A 136 -17.23 26.39 -7.51
C THR A 136 -16.36 25.60 -8.51
N PRO A 137 -16.25 26.06 -9.77
CA PRO A 137 -15.35 25.42 -10.73
C PRO A 137 -13.91 25.46 -10.21
N PHE A 138 -13.20 24.36 -10.37
CA PHE A 138 -11.80 24.26 -9.96
C PHE A 138 -10.98 23.43 -10.94
N ILE A 139 -9.66 23.57 -10.84
CA ILE A 139 -8.67 22.78 -11.57
C ILE A 139 -8.13 21.74 -10.61
N ALA A 140 -8.21 20.47 -10.99
CA ALA A 140 -7.64 19.36 -10.26
C ALA A 140 -6.42 18.84 -11.03
N THR A 141 -5.35 18.49 -10.33
CA THR A 141 -4.14 17.94 -10.94
C THR A 141 -3.56 16.85 -10.07
N GLY A 142 -3.42 15.65 -10.63
CA GLY A 142 -2.99 14.50 -9.87
C GLY A 142 -2.89 13.21 -10.65
N ARG A 143 -2.81 12.09 -9.94
CA ARG A 143 -2.75 10.75 -10.52
C ARG A 143 -4.12 10.35 -11.03
N LEU A 144 -4.25 10.06 -12.32
CA LEU A 144 -5.45 9.51 -12.91
C LEU A 144 -5.40 7.99 -12.83
N LEU A 145 -6.43 7.39 -12.25
CA LEU A 145 -6.56 5.95 -12.12
C LEU A 145 -7.90 5.48 -12.68
N LYS A 146 -7.86 4.32 -13.31
CA LYS A 146 -9.06 3.60 -13.74
C LYS A 146 -9.75 2.96 -12.53
N ASP A 147 -11.07 2.85 -12.57
CA ASP A 147 -11.87 2.21 -11.52
C ASP A 147 -11.42 0.78 -11.16
N THR A 148 -11.02 -0.01 -12.17
CA THR A 148 -10.48 -1.37 -12.00
C THR A 148 -9.15 -1.41 -11.26
N SER A 149 -8.42 -0.30 -11.21
CA SER A 149 -7.11 -0.20 -10.59
C SER A 149 -7.21 0.25 -9.13
N ILE A 150 -8.41 0.61 -8.64
CA ILE A 150 -8.62 1.16 -7.30
C ILE A 150 -9.95 0.73 -6.64
N PHE A 151 -9.97 -0.53 -6.20
CA PHE A 151 -11.15 -1.14 -5.57
C PHE A 151 -11.63 -0.43 -4.29
N GLU A 152 -10.75 0.29 -3.60
CA GLU A 152 -11.08 1.02 -2.37
C GLU A 152 -12.16 2.10 -2.54
N TYR A 153 -12.38 2.59 -3.78
CA TYR A 153 -13.40 3.61 -4.07
C TYR A 153 -14.66 3.07 -4.74
N SER A 154 -14.78 1.75 -4.90
CA SER A 154 -15.92 1.10 -5.56
C SER A 154 -17.28 1.54 -5.01
N GLU A 155 -17.41 1.68 -3.69
CA GLU A 155 -18.65 2.15 -3.06
C GLU A 155 -18.97 3.63 -3.38
N ALA A 156 -17.93 4.47 -3.41
CA ALA A 156 -18.08 5.88 -3.79
C ALA A 156 -18.50 6.01 -5.26
N PHE A 157 -17.91 5.20 -6.14
CA PHE A 157 -18.26 5.16 -7.56
C PHE A 157 -19.70 4.73 -7.75
N ARG A 158 -20.11 3.62 -7.12
CA ARG A 158 -21.49 3.14 -7.14
C ARG A 158 -22.47 4.22 -6.69
N THR A 159 -22.20 4.88 -5.55
CA THR A 159 -23.06 5.92 -4.99
C THR A 159 -23.25 7.11 -5.95
N LEU A 160 -22.19 7.52 -6.65
CA LEU A 160 -22.25 8.65 -7.58
C LEU A 160 -22.97 8.27 -8.89
N VAL A 161 -22.79 7.04 -9.37
CA VAL A 161 -23.52 6.52 -10.55
C VAL A 161 -25.01 6.35 -10.24
N GLU A 162 -25.37 5.73 -9.12
CA GLU A 162 -26.76 5.53 -8.69
C GLU A 162 -27.52 6.85 -8.53
N ARG A 163 -26.81 7.93 -8.20
CA ARG A 163 -27.38 9.28 -8.08
C ARG A 163 -27.37 10.08 -9.37
N GLY A 164 -26.89 9.51 -10.47
CA GLY A 164 -26.84 10.16 -11.79
C GLY A 164 -25.79 11.26 -11.92
N GLU A 165 -24.79 11.27 -11.04
CA GLU A 165 -23.76 12.31 -10.98
C GLU A 165 -22.55 12.01 -11.88
N ALA A 166 -22.29 10.72 -12.10
CA ALA A 166 -21.20 10.23 -12.91
C ALA A 166 -21.75 9.31 -14.01
N ALA A 167 -21.22 9.47 -15.23
CA ALA A 167 -21.54 8.61 -16.36
C ALA A 167 -20.25 7.92 -16.82
N PRO A 168 -20.19 6.57 -16.82
CA PRO A 168 -19.00 5.86 -17.29
C PRO A 168 -18.78 6.11 -18.79
N LEU A 169 -17.51 6.19 -19.19
CA LEU A 169 -17.08 6.22 -20.58
C LEU A 169 -16.47 4.86 -20.92
N ASP A 170 -16.98 4.22 -21.97
CA ASP A 170 -16.58 2.86 -22.35
C ASP A 170 -16.63 1.87 -21.17
N GLU A 171 -17.71 1.93 -20.38
CA GLU A 171 -17.95 1.12 -19.17
C GLU A 171 -17.01 1.42 -17.98
N HIS A 172 -16.20 2.47 -18.08
CA HIS A 172 -15.20 2.79 -17.05
C HIS A 172 -15.40 4.18 -16.45
N LEU A 173 -15.15 4.25 -15.15
CA LEU A 173 -14.94 5.50 -14.44
C LEU A 173 -13.45 5.73 -14.18
N TRP A 174 -13.10 7.00 -14.11
CA TRP A 174 -11.75 7.45 -13.82
C TRP A 174 -11.76 8.27 -12.55
N VAL A 175 -10.78 8.06 -11.68
CA VAL A 175 -10.58 8.88 -10.49
C VAL A 175 -9.27 9.63 -10.59
N LEU A 176 -9.32 10.94 -10.41
CA LEU A 176 -8.16 11.80 -10.28
C LEU A 176 -7.86 12.03 -8.81
N LEU A 177 -6.71 11.56 -8.36
CA LEU A 177 -6.20 11.74 -7.02
C LEU A 177 -5.51 13.10 -6.91
N ASP A 178 -6.28 14.13 -6.60
CA ASP A 178 -5.81 15.52 -6.60
C ASP A 178 -4.63 15.72 -5.64
N GLY A 179 -3.59 16.41 -6.12
CA GLY A 179 -2.36 16.67 -5.39
C GLY A 179 -1.31 15.54 -5.43
N GLU A 180 -1.63 14.35 -5.94
CA GLU A 180 -0.64 13.29 -6.13
C GLU A 180 0.26 13.57 -7.32
N LYS A 181 1.53 13.85 -7.08
CA LYS A 181 2.53 14.13 -8.13
C LYS A 181 3.56 13.01 -8.23
N PRO A 182 4.09 12.72 -9.43
CA PRO A 182 5.24 11.83 -9.57
C PRO A 182 6.44 12.38 -8.81
N LEU A 183 7.41 11.51 -8.49
CA LEU A 183 8.65 11.83 -7.79
C LEU A 183 8.46 12.53 -6.42
N THR A 184 7.26 12.48 -5.83
CA THR A 184 6.94 13.17 -4.59
C THR A 184 6.79 12.19 -3.43
N GLY A 185 7.39 12.51 -2.29
CA GLY A 185 7.31 11.73 -1.06
C GLY A 185 8.33 10.58 -0.97
N TRP A 186 8.57 10.11 0.26
CA TRP A 186 9.57 9.07 0.55
C TRP A 186 8.99 7.65 0.67
N ARG A 187 7.66 7.53 0.71
CA ARG A 187 6.96 6.26 0.97
C ARG A 187 7.29 5.20 -0.09
N THR A 188 7.09 5.52 -1.37
CA THR A 188 7.34 4.58 -2.47
C THR A 188 8.80 4.12 -2.55
N PRO A 189 9.82 5.00 -2.57
CA PRO A 189 11.21 4.54 -2.60
C PRO A 189 11.60 3.81 -1.31
N ALA A 190 11.08 4.18 -0.14
CA ALA A 190 11.34 3.45 1.10
C ALA A 190 10.77 2.03 1.08
N LEU A 191 9.52 1.85 0.64
CA LEU A 191 8.89 0.54 0.50
C LEU A 191 9.63 -0.33 -0.52
N LEU A 192 10.01 0.26 -1.66
CA LEU A 192 10.78 -0.43 -2.68
C LEU A 192 12.13 -0.93 -2.11
N LEU A 193 12.89 -0.06 -1.44
CA LEU A 193 14.17 -0.44 -0.82
C LEU A 193 14.00 -1.50 0.27
N ALA A 194 12.96 -1.38 1.11
CA ALA A 194 12.67 -2.34 2.16
C ALA A 194 12.35 -3.73 1.58
N LEU A 195 11.51 -3.80 0.55
CA LEU A 195 11.16 -5.06 -0.11
C LEU A 195 12.35 -5.68 -0.86
N LEU A 196 13.16 -4.88 -1.55
CA LEU A 196 14.40 -5.35 -2.19
C LEU A 196 15.40 -5.87 -1.17
N GLY A 197 15.55 -5.19 -0.02
CA GLY A 197 16.38 -5.64 1.09
C GLY A 197 15.90 -6.97 1.66
N LEU A 198 14.59 -7.10 1.89
CA LEU A 198 13.98 -8.35 2.36
C LEU A 198 14.20 -9.49 1.36
N LEU A 199 14.00 -9.25 0.08
CA LEU A 199 14.23 -10.22 -0.99
C LEU A 199 15.70 -10.67 -1.01
N GLY A 200 16.63 -9.72 -0.95
CA GLY A 200 18.08 -9.98 -0.93
C GLY A 200 18.53 -10.78 0.30
N LEU A 201 18.02 -10.44 1.49
CA LEU A 201 18.31 -11.18 2.73
C LEU A 201 17.81 -12.62 2.67
N ASN A 202 16.58 -12.85 2.16
CA ASN A 202 16.04 -14.20 2.03
C ASN A 202 16.81 -15.02 0.99
N ALA A 203 17.14 -14.44 -0.16
CA ALA A 203 17.94 -15.09 -1.19
C ALA A 203 19.36 -15.45 -0.66
N PHE A 204 19.98 -14.54 0.09
CA PHE A 204 21.28 -14.78 0.72
C PHE A 204 21.23 -15.91 1.76
N ALA A 205 20.21 -15.92 2.62
CA ALA A 205 20.02 -16.99 3.60
C ALA A 205 19.85 -18.36 2.93
N LEU A 206 19.06 -18.41 1.85
CA LEU A 206 18.80 -19.61 1.08
C LEU A 206 20.06 -20.14 0.38
N THR A 207 20.81 -19.27 -0.29
CA THR A 207 22.09 -19.64 -0.94
C THR A 207 23.13 -20.12 0.07
N ARG A 208 23.22 -19.47 1.24
CA ARG A 208 24.10 -19.91 2.33
C ARG A 208 23.72 -21.29 2.86
N PHE A 209 22.43 -21.58 2.97
CA PHE A 209 21.93 -22.89 3.41
C PHE A 209 22.32 -24.00 2.43
N PHE A 210 22.11 -23.79 1.12
CA PHE A 210 22.49 -24.77 0.10
C PHE A 210 24.00 -24.99 0.01
N ARG A 211 24.81 -23.92 0.10
CA ARG A 211 26.27 -24.03 0.13
C ARG A 211 26.76 -24.87 1.32
N ARG A 212 26.17 -24.69 2.51
CA ARG A 212 26.51 -25.49 3.70
C ARG A 212 26.18 -26.97 3.53
N LYS A 213 25.02 -27.29 2.93
CA LYS A 213 24.64 -28.68 2.64
C LYS A 213 25.60 -29.36 1.67
N ALA A 214 25.94 -28.70 0.56
CA ALA A 214 26.87 -29.23 -0.43
C ALA A 214 28.27 -29.53 0.15
N HIS A 215 28.74 -28.71 1.10
CA HIS A 215 30.00 -28.98 1.80
C HIS A 215 29.94 -30.17 2.76
N ALA A 216 28.79 -30.42 3.40
CA ALA A 216 28.61 -31.56 4.31
C ALA A 216 28.57 -32.89 3.54
N GLU A 217 27.93 -32.91 2.36
CA GLU A 217 27.89 -34.12 1.52
C GLU A 217 29.29 -34.54 1.04
N LYS A 218 30.17 -33.59 0.68
CA LYS A 218 31.56 -33.88 0.28
C LYS A 218 32.47 -34.43 1.39
N LEU A 219 32.09 -34.31 2.66
CA LEU A 219 32.89 -34.82 3.80
C LEU A 219 32.52 -36.25 4.19
N HIS A 220 31.41 -36.78 3.63
CA HIS A 220 30.92 -38.12 3.90
C HIS A 220 31.18 -39.11 2.74
N GLU A 221 31.73 -38.63 1.63
CA GLU A 221 32.31 -39.43 0.54
C GLU A 221 33.82 -39.61 0.74
#